data_AF-A0A956X848-F1
#
_entry.id   AF-A0A956X848-F1
#
_cell.length_a   1.000
_cell.length_b   1.000
_cell.length_c   1.000
_cell.angle_alpha   90.00
_cell.angle_beta   90.00
_cell.angle_gamma   90.00
#
_symmetry.space_group_name_H-M   'P 1'
#
loop_
_entity.id
_entity.type
_entity.pdbx_description
1 polymer ?
#
loop_
_entity_poly.entity_id
_entity_poly.type
_entity_poly.pdbx_seq_one_letter_code
_entity_poly.pdbx_strand_id
1 'polypeptide(L)'
;TDLLPTPLITTAVSTILPTPITTAAALPESAATLPLAILPTAVSTATGVAAPTNEIAVPSTSPGATAVSPAVTPDLTVASLAVTVRRAEPGEPVALTGTDFPAQTTVGIGIGPVDAPYEIIANAQTGENGRFTTEVAVPNEAEPGEEWVFVADVDSATVQTEPISITGAEEPVVDGDVVAEGENGRVEQATIYLIALQDAAEGGPLLDCHASTVPVNIDIEPTITPLTDALKRLLSLDQQYYGESGFYNPLYQSDLTLQDVVIEDQTATIYLSGDLQLNSVCDGAWVQGQVENTARQYTAVDSVFILLNGLPLDLQLDGRV
;
A
#
# COMPACT_ATOMS: atom_id res chain seq x y z
N THR A 1 64.35 -13.85 -34.75
CA THR A 1 64.80 -12.84 -35.72
C THR A 1 64.43 -13.30 -37.10
N ASP A 2 63.22 -13.03 -37.54
CA ASP A 2 62.97 -12.60 -38.91
C ASP A 2 61.58 -11.97 -38.96
N LEU A 3 61.56 -10.69 -39.27
CA LEU A 3 60.39 -9.81 -39.32
C LEU A 3 60.01 -9.69 -40.79
N LEU A 4 58.80 -10.13 -41.15
CA LEU A 4 58.18 -9.80 -42.43
C LEU A 4 57.21 -8.61 -42.23
N PRO A 5 57.41 -7.47 -42.92
CA PRO A 5 56.47 -6.36 -42.89
C PRO A 5 55.58 -6.28 -44.14
N THR A 6 54.29 -6.00 -43.90
CA THR A 6 53.28 -5.22 -44.67
C THR A 6 52.92 -5.61 -46.13
N PRO A 7 51.65 -5.36 -46.55
CA PRO A 7 51.33 -4.03 -47.07
C PRO A 7 50.01 -3.41 -46.54
N LEU A 8 50.08 -2.09 -46.42
CA LEU A 8 48.98 -1.16 -46.20
C LEU A 8 48.00 -1.20 -47.37
N ILE A 9 46.70 -1.32 -47.07
CA ILE A 9 45.65 -0.93 -48.01
C ILE A 9 45.01 0.35 -47.49
N THR A 10 45.28 1.42 -48.24
CA THR A 10 44.63 2.73 -48.20
C THR A 10 43.38 2.65 -49.06
N THR A 11 42.19 2.91 -48.50
CA THR A 11 41.05 3.38 -49.32
C THR A 11 40.09 4.28 -48.51
N ALA A 12 40.09 5.55 -48.92
CA ALA A 12 39.01 6.53 -48.99
C ALA A 12 38.01 6.71 -47.83
N VAL A 13 38.17 7.87 -47.19
CA VAL A 13 37.15 8.67 -46.51
C VAL A 13 35.96 8.93 -47.44
N SER A 14 34.75 8.58 -47.01
CA SER A 14 33.50 9.07 -47.61
C SER A 14 32.74 9.89 -46.58
N THR A 15 32.94 11.20 -46.64
CA THR A 15 32.17 12.22 -45.94
C THR A 15 30.80 12.36 -46.58
N ILE A 16 29.75 11.96 -45.87
CA ILE A 16 28.36 12.33 -46.19
C ILE A 16 27.97 13.43 -45.20
N LEU A 17 27.84 14.66 -45.72
CA LEU A 17 27.30 15.81 -45.01
C LEU A 17 25.76 15.71 -44.93
N PRO A 18 25.14 16.26 -43.87
CA PRO A 18 23.70 16.19 -43.64
C PRO A 18 22.93 17.20 -44.51
N THR A 19 21.80 16.78 -45.04
CA THR A 19 20.78 17.65 -45.63
C THR A 19 19.95 18.34 -44.54
N PRO A 20 19.74 19.67 -44.59
CA PRO A 20 18.78 20.34 -43.72
C PRO A 20 17.36 20.16 -44.26
N ILE A 21 16.48 19.53 -43.48
CA ILE A 21 15.03 19.56 -43.76
C ILE A 21 14.47 20.79 -43.06
N THR A 22 14.25 21.84 -43.85
CA THR A 22 13.39 22.97 -43.52
C THR A 22 12.00 22.66 -44.05
N THR A 23 11.01 22.46 -43.17
CA THR A 23 9.60 22.63 -43.53
C THR A 23 8.91 23.38 -42.40
N ALA A 24 8.40 24.55 -42.77
CA ALA A 24 7.60 25.44 -41.96
C ALA A 24 6.10 25.07 -42.02
N ALA A 25 5.39 25.54 -41.00
CA ALA A 25 3.98 25.97 -40.98
C ALA A 25 2.87 24.91 -41.18
N ALA A 26 2.04 24.73 -40.15
CA ALA A 26 0.67 25.26 -40.13
C ALA A 26 -0.06 24.89 -38.82
N LEU A 27 -0.51 25.91 -38.08
CA LEU A 27 -1.64 25.82 -37.15
C LEU A 27 -2.94 25.77 -37.96
N PRO A 28 -3.99 25.13 -37.42
CA PRO A 28 -5.23 25.90 -37.31
C PRO A 28 -5.85 25.84 -35.92
N GLU A 29 -6.31 27.01 -35.49
CA GLU A 29 -7.35 27.22 -34.50
C GLU A 29 -8.60 26.39 -34.84
N SER A 30 -9.24 25.78 -33.84
CA SER A 30 -10.69 25.56 -33.90
C SER A 30 -11.28 25.48 -32.49
N ALA A 31 -12.02 26.53 -32.17
CA ALA A 31 -12.97 26.61 -31.08
C ALA A 31 -14.29 25.92 -31.48
N ALA A 32 -14.87 25.14 -30.57
CA ALA A 32 -16.28 24.74 -30.60
C ALA A 32 -16.72 24.47 -29.15
N THR A 33 -17.30 25.44 -28.45
CA THR A 33 -18.74 25.76 -28.36
C THR A 33 -19.57 24.68 -27.66
N LEU A 34 -19.89 24.97 -26.40
CA LEU A 34 -20.93 24.33 -25.57
C LEU A 34 -22.32 24.52 -26.19
N PRO A 35 -23.23 23.54 -26.09
CA PRO A 35 -24.66 23.82 -26.06
C PRO A 35 -25.23 23.68 -24.64
N LEU A 36 -25.80 24.79 -24.21
CA LEU A 36 -26.76 24.92 -23.11
C LEU A 36 -28.14 24.48 -23.61
N ALA A 37 -28.82 23.52 -22.96
CA ALA A 37 -30.25 23.28 -23.16
C ALA A 37 -30.86 22.63 -21.90
N ILE A 38 -31.54 23.41 -21.05
CA ILE A 38 -33.00 23.61 -20.98
C ILE A 38 -33.73 22.50 -20.19
N LEU A 39 -34.16 22.89 -18.98
CA LEU A 39 -35.19 22.25 -18.14
C LEU A 39 -36.54 22.17 -18.86
N PRO A 40 -37.37 21.18 -18.52
CA PRO A 40 -38.80 21.45 -18.41
C PRO A 40 -39.38 21.10 -17.04
N THR A 41 -40.12 22.08 -16.55
CA THR A 41 -41.07 22.06 -15.44
C THR A 41 -42.38 21.36 -15.84
N ALA A 42 -42.92 20.52 -14.97
CA ALA A 42 -44.36 20.20 -14.82
C ALA A 42 -44.52 19.65 -13.39
N VAL A 43 -45.22 20.24 -12.42
CA VAL A 43 -46.65 20.62 -12.32
C VAL A 43 -47.59 19.47 -12.71
N SER A 44 -48.14 18.74 -11.73
CA SER A 44 -49.54 18.90 -11.28
C SER A 44 -50.07 17.69 -10.47
N THR A 45 -50.53 17.99 -9.24
CA THR A 45 -51.77 17.53 -8.55
C THR A 45 -52.26 16.07 -8.59
N ALA A 46 -52.51 15.47 -7.41
CA ALA A 46 -53.85 15.15 -6.88
C ALA A 46 -53.77 14.21 -5.65
N THR A 47 -54.26 14.64 -4.48
CA THR A 47 -55.45 14.10 -3.76
C THR A 47 -55.25 12.65 -3.25
N GLY A 48 -55.03 12.37 -1.96
CA GLY A 48 -55.93 12.56 -0.81
C GLY A 48 -56.48 11.18 -0.36
N VAL A 49 -56.53 10.89 0.94
CA VAL A 49 -57.56 10.10 1.68
C VAL A 49 -57.06 9.64 3.07
N ALA A 50 -57.72 10.20 4.09
CA ALA A 50 -58.21 9.66 5.37
C ALA A 50 -57.35 8.81 6.33
N ALA A 51 -57.30 9.30 7.57
CA ALA A 51 -57.14 8.54 8.82
C ALA A 51 -58.34 7.60 9.10
N PRO A 52 -58.20 6.67 10.07
CA PRO A 52 -58.93 6.94 11.31
C PRO A 52 -58.19 6.58 12.61
N THR A 53 -58.60 7.30 13.64
CA THR A 53 -58.38 7.15 15.09
C THR A 53 -58.91 5.81 15.60
N ASN A 54 -58.24 5.21 16.59
CA ASN A 54 -58.94 4.31 17.53
C ASN A 54 -58.28 4.36 18.92
N GLU A 55 -59.03 4.92 19.86
CA GLU A 55 -58.77 4.99 21.30
C GLU A 55 -59.89 4.17 21.97
N ILE A 56 -59.58 3.07 22.67
CA ILE A 56 -60.46 2.49 23.70
C ILE A 56 -59.60 1.91 24.84
N ALA A 57 -60.04 2.24 26.06
CA ALA A 57 -59.41 2.07 27.35
C ALA A 57 -59.43 0.65 27.98
N VAL A 58 -58.56 0.52 28.99
CA VAL A 58 -58.35 -0.49 30.05
C VAL A 58 -59.60 -1.08 30.75
N PRO A 59 -59.45 -2.22 31.45
CA PRO A 59 -59.40 -2.14 32.93
C PRO A 59 -58.37 -3.06 33.63
N SER A 60 -58.00 -2.66 34.85
CA SER A 60 -57.12 -3.33 35.84
C SER A 60 -57.75 -4.55 36.54
N THR A 61 -56.92 -5.48 37.05
CA THR A 61 -56.83 -5.90 38.48
C THR A 61 -55.73 -6.99 38.73
N SER A 62 -54.67 -6.63 39.47
CA SER A 62 -54.04 -7.22 40.70
C SER A 62 -54.12 -8.74 41.05
N PRO A 63 -53.31 -9.29 41.99
CA PRO A 63 -51.87 -9.22 42.25
C PRO A 63 -51.20 -10.62 42.33
N GLY A 64 -49.91 -10.72 41.99
CA GLY A 64 -49.10 -11.92 42.19
C GLY A 64 -47.70 -11.56 42.63
N ALA A 65 -47.46 -11.62 43.95
CA ALA A 65 -46.16 -11.40 44.55
C ALA A 65 -45.20 -12.54 44.17
N THR A 66 -44.09 -12.18 43.51
CA THR A 66 -42.88 -13.01 43.52
C THR A 66 -41.70 -12.10 43.87
N ALA A 67 -40.96 -12.55 44.88
CA ALA A 67 -39.84 -11.92 45.54
C ALA A 67 -38.97 -11.00 44.66
N VAL A 68 -38.84 -9.75 45.10
CA VAL A 68 -37.76 -8.86 44.70
C VAL A 68 -36.48 -9.46 45.30
N SER A 69 -35.69 -10.13 44.49
CA SER A 69 -34.29 -10.43 44.82
C SER A 69 -33.60 -9.08 45.08
N PRO A 70 -32.80 -8.92 46.15
CA PRO A 70 -32.08 -7.68 46.34
C PRO A 70 -31.24 -7.42 45.10
N ALA A 71 -31.41 -6.24 44.51
CA ALA A 71 -30.50 -5.73 43.51
C ALA A 71 -29.11 -5.72 44.15
N VAL A 72 -28.34 -6.77 43.88
CA VAL A 72 -26.90 -6.76 44.08
C VAL A 72 -26.45 -5.63 43.18
N THR A 73 -26.10 -4.50 43.79
CA THR A 73 -25.38 -3.44 43.10
C THR A 73 -24.08 -4.12 42.66
N PRO A 74 -23.85 -4.39 41.37
CA PRO A 74 -22.60 -5.00 40.95
C PRO A 74 -21.50 -4.02 41.34
N ASP A 75 -20.63 -4.47 42.22
CA ASP A 75 -19.41 -3.76 42.57
C ASP A 75 -18.52 -3.81 41.31
N LEU A 76 -18.45 -2.69 40.58
CA LEU A 76 -17.72 -2.57 39.30
C LEU A 76 -16.20 -2.62 39.47
N THR A 77 -15.69 -2.94 40.65
CA THR A 77 -14.25 -2.93 40.98
C THR A 77 -13.43 -4.02 40.28
N VAL A 78 -14.03 -4.84 39.41
CA VAL A 78 -13.33 -5.92 38.69
C VAL A 78 -13.66 -6.02 37.19
N ALA A 79 -14.50 -5.12 36.65
CA ALA A 79 -14.85 -5.16 35.24
C ALA A 79 -13.58 -5.05 34.38
N SER A 80 -13.45 -5.94 33.40
CA SER A 80 -12.24 -6.07 32.59
C SER A 80 -12.59 -6.13 31.12
N LEU A 81 -11.82 -5.41 30.32
CA LEU A 81 -11.96 -5.38 28.87
C LEU A 81 -10.65 -5.88 28.25
N ALA A 82 -10.75 -6.87 27.38
CA ALA A 82 -9.61 -7.47 26.68
C ALA A 82 -9.81 -7.39 25.18
N VAL A 83 -8.71 -7.13 24.49
CA VAL A 83 -8.60 -7.14 23.03
C VAL A 83 -7.75 -8.34 22.61
N THR A 84 -8.14 -9.02 21.52
CA THR A 84 -7.45 -10.25 21.08
C THR A 84 -6.14 -9.98 20.35
N VAL A 85 -5.98 -8.78 19.78
CA VAL A 85 -4.82 -8.36 19.01
C VAL A 85 -4.08 -7.24 19.74
N ARG A 86 -2.78 -7.09 19.46
CA ARG A 86 -1.96 -5.96 19.94
C ARG A 86 -1.67 -4.94 18.85
N ARG A 87 -2.05 -5.27 17.61
CA ARG A 87 -1.82 -4.51 16.40
C ARG A 87 -3.04 -4.65 15.52
N ALA A 88 -3.46 -3.57 14.88
CA ALA A 88 -4.60 -3.56 13.97
C ALA A 88 -4.46 -2.40 12.96
N GLU A 89 -4.98 -2.61 11.75
CA GLU A 89 -5.01 -1.60 10.69
C GLU A 89 -6.28 -0.72 10.76
N PRO A 90 -6.24 0.53 10.24
CA PRO A 90 -7.44 1.33 10.06
C PRO A 90 -8.50 0.58 9.23
N GLY A 91 -9.71 0.45 9.78
CA GLY A 91 -10.81 -0.31 9.18
C GLY A 91 -10.84 -1.81 9.54
N GLU A 92 -9.80 -2.35 10.16
CA GLU A 92 -9.75 -3.78 10.52
C GLU A 92 -10.70 -4.10 11.69
N PRO A 93 -11.53 -5.16 11.61
CA PRO A 93 -12.40 -5.57 12.69
C PRO A 93 -11.60 -6.24 13.83
N VAL A 94 -11.76 -5.71 15.03
CA VAL A 94 -11.08 -6.19 16.24
C VAL A 94 -12.09 -6.80 17.22
N ALA A 95 -11.82 -8.03 17.67
CA ALA A 95 -12.65 -8.70 18.66
C ALA A 95 -12.33 -8.23 20.09
N LEU A 96 -13.38 -7.79 20.79
CA LEU A 96 -13.35 -7.34 22.17
C LEU A 96 -14.13 -8.31 23.05
N THR A 97 -13.56 -8.65 24.20
CA THR A 97 -14.22 -9.45 25.24
C THR A 97 -14.26 -8.67 26.54
N GLY A 98 -15.46 -8.41 27.02
CA GLY A 98 -15.68 -7.82 28.34
C GLY A 98 -16.17 -8.86 29.34
N THR A 99 -15.65 -8.81 30.57
CA THR A 99 -16.04 -9.67 31.69
C THR A 99 -16.34 -8.85 32.94
N ASP A 100 -17.21 -9.39 33.80
CA ASP A 100 -17.62 -8.79 35.08
C ASP A 100 -18.32 -7.42 34.96
N PHE A 101 -19.01 -7.18 33.83
CA PHE A 101 -19.91 -6.03 33.67
C PHE A 101 -21.30 -6.31 34.30
N PRO A 102 -22.13 -5.28 34.57
CA PRO A 102 -23.51 -5.49 35.00
C PRO A 102 -24.26 -6.37 34.00
N ALA A 103 -24.99 -7.37 34.48
CA ALA A 103 -25.74 -8.28 33.63
C ALA A 103 -26.89 -7.56 32.90
N GLN A 104 -27.23 -8.02 31.69
CA GLN A 104 -28.36 -7.52 30.89
C GLN A 104 -28.36 -5.99 30.69
N THR A 105 -27.17 -5.41 30.54
CA THR A 105 -26.95 -3.97 30.43
C THR A 105 -26.31 -3.65 29.07
N THR A 106 -26.63 -2.47 28.53
CA THR A 106 -25.99 -1.96 27.32
C THR A 106 -24.69 -1.25 27.70
N VAL A 107 -23.59 -1.65 27.06
CA VAL A 107 -22.26 -1.06 27.23
C VAL A 107 -21.92 -0.31 25.94
N GLY A 108 -21.61 0.98 26.07
CA GLY A 108 -21.08 1.78 24.97
C GLY A 108 -19.62 1.40 24.72
N ILE A 109 -19.27 1.12 23.47
CA ILE A 109 -17.89 0.82 23.08
C ILE A 109 -17.36 2.01 22.30
N GLY A 110 -16.34 2.63 22.86
CA GLY A 110 -15.57 3.68 22.21
C GLY A 110 -14.15 3.27 21.90
N ILE A 111 -13.50 4.08 21.09
CA ILE A 111 -12.10 3.94 20.73
C ILE A 111 -11.48 5.33 20.60
N GLY A 112 -10.20 5.45 20.92
CA GLY A 112 -9.45 6.69 20.73
C GLY A 112 -7.96 6.53 21.05
N PRO A 113 -7.15 7.56 20.77
CA PRO A 113 -5.75 7.59 21.16
C PRO A 113 -5.59 7.50 22.68
N VAL A 114 -4.45 6.97 23.14
CA VAL A 114 -4.09 7.01 24.56
C VAL A 114 -4.09 8.46 25.04
N ASP A 115 -4.71 8.71 26.20
CA ASP A 115 -4.85 10.04 26.83
C ASP A 115 -5.66 11.10 26.05
N ALA A 116 -6.40 10.70 25.00
CA ALA A 116 -7.29 11.56 24.23
C ALA A 116 -8.78 11.28 24.55
N PRO A 117 -9.70 12.21 24.22
CA PRO A 117 -11.13 11.90 24.23
C PRO A 117 -11.44 10.77 23.22
N TYR A 118 -12.34 9.88 23.61
CA TYR A 118 -12.84 8.79 22.76
C TYR A 118 -14.26 9.08 22.26
N GLU A 119 -14.63 8.46 21.14
CA GLU A 119 -16.00 8.47 20.61
C GLU A 119 -16.63 7.10 20.77
N ILE A 120 -17.91 7.03 21.17
CA ILE A 120 -18.68 5.79 21.22
C ILE A 120 -19.12 5.42 19.80
N ILE A 121 -18.57 4.33 19.28
CA ILE A 121 -18.79 3.87 17.90
C ILE A 121 -19.68 2.62 17.81
N ALA A 122 -19.84 1.88 18.92
CA ALA A 122 -20.69 0.69 18.96
C ALA A 122 -21.37 0.52 20.34
N ASN A 123 -22.34 -0.38 20.41
CA ASN A 123 -22.99 -0.78 21.67
C ASN A 123 -23.02 -2.31 21.75
N ALA A 124 -22.72 -2.86 22.92
CA ALA A 124 -22.78 -4.29 23.20
C ALA A 124 -23.77 -4.57 24.35
N GLN A 125 -24.49 -5.68 24.27
CA GLN A 125 -25.40 -6.12 25.34
C GLN A 125 -24.71 -7.22 26.17
N THR A 126 -24.62 -7.03 27.48
CA THR A 126 -24.04 -8.03 28.38
C THR A 126 -25.04 -9.16 28.65
N GLY A 127 -24.53 -10.39 28.75
CA GLY A 127 -25.32 -11.56 29.15
C GLY A 127 -25.72 -11.55 30.62
N GLU A 128 -26.44 -12.59 31.06
CA GLU A 128 -26.81 -12.79 32.48
C GLU A 128 -25.60 -12.93 33.41
N ASN A 129 -24.45 -13.31 32.86
CA ASN A 129 -23.17 -13.45 33.55
C ASN A 129 -22.28 -12.21 33.42
N GLY A 130 -22.77 -11.09 32.87
CA GLY A 130 -21.97 -9.87 32.74
C GLY A 130 -20.86 -9.94 31.68
N ARG A 131 -20.90 -10.95 30.80
CA ARG A 131 -19.93 -11.12 29.71
C ARG A 131 -20.53 -10.65 28.38
N PHE A 132 -19.69 -10.08 27.53
CA PHE A 132 -20.02 -9.85 26.12
C PHE A 132 -18.80 -10.12 25.23
N THR A 133 -19.08 -10.36 23.95
CA THR A 133 -18.08 -10.39 22.89
C THR A 133 -18.64 -9.61 21.71
N THR A 134 -17.85 -8.71 21.15
CA THR A 134 -18.25 -7.87 20.03
C THR A 134 -17.05 -7.60 19.12
N GLU A 135 -17.30 -7.29 17.87
CA GLU A 135 -16.28 -6.91 16.90
C GLU A 135 -16.48 -5.44 16.54
N VAL A 136 -15.40 -4.67 16.61
CA VAL A 136 -15.42 -3.23 16.35
C VAL A 136 -14.27 -2.91 15.41
N ALA A 137 -14.56 -2.19 14.33
CA ALA A 137 -13.53 -1.75 13.40
C ALA A 137 -12.73 -0.58 13.97
N VAL A 138 -11.42 -0.59 13.75
CA VAL A 138 -10.58 0.59 13.99
C VAL A 138 -11.04 1.72 13.05
N PRO A 139 -11.17 2.98 13.51
CA PRO A 139 -11.52 4.10 12.64
C PRO A 139 -10.51 4.28 11.51
N ASN A 140 -10.99 4.64 10.32
CA ASN A 140 -10.12 4.93 9.17
C ASN A 140 -9.23 6.17 9.38
N GLU A 141 -9.52 6.97 10.40
CA GLU A 141 -8.80 8.20 10.77
C GLU A 141 -7.61 7.91 11.70
N ALA A 142 -7.45 6.68 12.18
CA ALA A 142 -6.34 6.30 13.04
C ALA A 142 -5.02 6.36 12.28
N GLU A 143 -4.04 7.11 12.79
CA GLU A 143 -2.76 7.29 12.10
C GLU A 143 -1.81 6.12 12.40
N PRO A 144 -1.06 5.61 11.39
CA PRO A 144 -0.06 4.58 11.61
C PRO A 144 0.99 4.99 12.65
N GLY A 145 1.34 4.08 13.56
CA GLY A 145 2.31 4.32 14.62
C GLY A 145 1.72 4.94 15.89
N GLU A 146 0.44 5.29 15.91
CA GLU A 146 -0.24 5.71 17.12
C GLU A 146 -0.60 4.54 18.05
N GLU A 147 -0.71 4.83 19.34
CA GLU A 147 -1.27 3.89 20.33
C GLU A 147 -2.72 4.26 20.63
N TRP A 148 -3.61 3.28 20.50
CA TRP A 148 -5.04 3.45 20.69
C TRP A 148 -5.57 2.49 21.76
N VAL A 149 -6.62 2.87 22.45
CA VAL A 149 -7.31 2.03 23.45
C VAL A 149 -8.79 1.91 23.11
N PHE A 150 -9.35 0.73 23.37
CA PHE A 150 -10.79 0.55 23.39
C PHE A 150 -11.32 0.84 24.78
N VAL A 151 -12.48 1.47 24.82
CA VAL A 151 -13.13 1.93 26.03
C VAL A 151 -14.52 1.34 26.12
N ALA A 152 -14.82 0.62 27.19
CA ALA A 152 -16.17 0.21 27.55
C ALA A 152 -16.72 1.20 28.57
N ASP A 153 -17.75 1.95 28.15
CA ASP A 153 -18.47 2.91 28.96
C ASP A 153 -19.83 2.32 29.37
N VAL A 154 -20.06 2.24 30.67
CA VAL A 154 -21.33 1.86 31.27
C VAL A 154 -21.64 2.91 32.33
N ASP A 155 -22.90 3.32 32.49
CA ASP A 155 -23.38 4.49 33.27
C ASP A 155 -22.57 4.95 34.52
N SER A 156 -21.88 4.04 35.20
CA SER A 156 -21.11 4.27 36.43
C SER A 156 -19.60 4.01 36.35
N ALA A 157 -19.06 3.51 35.24
CA ALA A 157 -17.65 3.19 35.08
C ALA A 157 -17.18 3.14 33.61
N THR A 158 -15.91 3.47 33.43
CA THR A 158 -15.21 3.39 32.16
C THR A 158 -14.03 2.43 32.32
N VAL A 159 -13.97 1.39 31.50
CA VAL A 159 -12.91 0.36 31.52
C VAL A 159 -12.17 0.38 30.19
N GLN A 160 -10.84 0.29 30.21
CA GLN A 160 -10.01 0.37 29.01
C GLN A 160 -9.25 -0.95 28.77
N THR A 161 -8.91 -1.23 27.51
CA THR A 161 -7.99 -2.32 27.16
C THR A 161 -6.52 -1.95 27.42
N GLU A 162 -5.61 -2.91 27.26
CA GLU A 162 -4.22 -2.55 26.95
C GLU A 162 -4.17 -1.76 25.63
N PRO A 163 -3.21 -0.82 25.47
CA PRO A 163 -3.00 -0.13 24.21
C PRO A 163 -2.70 -1.12 23.07
N ILE A 164 -3.28 -0.83 21.91
CA ILE A 164 -2.92 -1.47 20.65
C ILE A 164 -2.15 -0.48 19.79
N SER A 165 -1.17 -0.97 19.04
CA SER A 165 -0.48 -0.16 18.05
C SER A 165 -1.27 -0.16 16.75
N ILE A 166 -1.58 1.01 16.21
CA ILE A 166 -2.15 1.12 14.88
C ILE A 166 -1.04 0.84 13.88
N THR A 167 -1.14 -0.30 13.22
CA THR A 167 -0.32 -0.57 12.04
C THR A 167 -0.95 0.20 10.90
N GLY A 168 -0.14 0.80 10.03
CA GLY A 168 -0.73 1.26 8.77
C GLY A 168 -1.39 0.07 8.10
N ALA A 169 -2.55 0.27 7.48
CA ALA A 169 -2.91 -0.57 6.36
C ALA A 169 -1.64 -0.68 5.53
N GLU A 170 -1.13 -1.87 5.27
CA GLU A 170 -0.09 -2.03 4.26
C GLU A 170 -0.70 -1.62 2.91
N GLU A 171 -0.91 -0.31 2.67
CA GLU A 171 -0.42 0.24 1.42
C GLU A 171 1.04 -0.21 1.40
N PRO A 172 1.47 -0.96 0.38
CA PRO A 172 2.83 -1.46 0.30
C PRO A 172 3.72 -0.28 0.62
N VAL A 173 4.38 -0.35 1.77
CA VAL A 173 5.27 0.71 2.22
C VAL A 173 6.35 0.80 1.17
N VAL A 174 6.14 1.69 0.20
CA VAL A 174 7.18 2.39 -0.53
C VAL A 174 7.76 3.40 0.47
N ASP A 175 8.19 2.89 1.63
CA ASP A 175 8.96 3.65 2.58
C ASP A 175 10.40 3.50 2.15
N GLY A 176 10.75 4.39 1.22
CA GLY A 176 12.08 4.60 0.69
C GLY A 176 13.15 4.99 1.72
N ASP A 177 12.85 4.95 3.02
CA ASP A 177 13.73 5.49 4.05
C ASP A 177 13.83 4.67 5.35
N VAL A 178 13.18 3.50 5.48
CA VAL A 178 13.54 2.56 6.57
C VAL A 178 14.66 1.63 6.15
N VAL A 179 15.79 2.28 5.88
CA VAL A 179 17.08 1.67 6.11
C VAL A 179 17.18 1.37 7.60
N ALA A 180 17.04 0.11 8.01
CA ALA A 180 17.38 -0.29 9.38
C ALA A 180 18.83 0.17 9.63
N GLU A 181 19.01 1.26 10.37
CA GLU A 181 20.31 1.81 10.70
C GLU A 181 21.02 0.81 11.62
N GLY A 182 21.80 -0.09 11.01
CA GLY A 182 22.80 -0.89 11.69
C GLY A 182 23.82 0.02 12.36
N GLU A 183 24.51 -0.53 13.36
CA GLU A 183 25.53 0.19 14.13
C GLU A 183 26.49 0.93 13.17
N ASN A 184 26.51 2.27 13.25
CA ASN A 184 27.30 3.22 12.44
C ASN A 184 26.67 3.77 11.14
N GLY A 185 25.34 3.77 11.00
CA GLY A 185 24.66 4.36 9.82
C GLY A 185 24.82 3.50 8.56
N ARG A 186 25.06 2.21 8.76
CA ARG A 186 25.12 1.20 7.71
C ARG A 186 23.81 0.44 7.70
N VAL A 187 23.33 0.10 6.53
CA VAL A 187 22.04 -0.57 6.35
C VAL A 187 22.29 -2.03 6.03
N GLU A 188 21.58 -2.93 6.71
CA GLU A 188 21.65 -4.37 6.50
C GLU A 188 20.41 -4.98 5.83
N GLN A 189 19.43 -4.14 5.51
CA GLN A 189 18.25 -4.50 4.73
C GLN A 189 18.02 -3.50 3.59
N ALA A 190 17.47 -3.98 2.49
CA ALA A 190 17.02 -3.13 1.40
C ALA A 190 15.76 -3.69 0.77
N THR A 191 15.07 -2.88 -0.02
CA THR A 191 13.92 -3.33 -0.79
C THR A 191 14.36 -3.56 -2.23
N ILE A 192 13.89 -4.65 -2.83
CA ILE A 192 13.94 -4.86 -4.28
C ILE A 192 12.50 -4.99 -4.78
N TYR A 193 12.27 -4.65 -6.03
CA TYR A 193 10.97 -4.86 -6.65
C TYR A 193 10.97 -6.15 -7.47
N LEU A 194 9.91 -6.92 -7.37
CA LEU A 194 9.63 -8.11 -8.19
C LEU A 194 8.29 -7.93 -8.91
N ILE A 195 7.91 -8.87 -9.77
CA ILE A 195 6.72 -8.73 -10.62
C ILE A 195 5.58 -9.61 -10.11
N ALA A 196 4.43 -9.01 -9.82
CA ALA A 196 3.18 -9.75 -9.69
C ALA A 196 2.47 -9.83 -11.04
N LEU A 197 2.21 -11.05 -11.50
CA LEU A 197 1.54 -11.32 -12.77
C LEU A 197 0.01 -11.21 -12.60
N GLN A 198 -0.68 -10.64 -13.61
CA GLN A 198 -2.15 -10.55 -13.71
C GLN A 198 -2.83 -9.62 -12.70
N ASP A 199 -2.41 -8.34 -12.65
CA ASP A 199 -3.07 -7.29 -11.87
C ASP A 199 -3.42 -7.73 -10.43
N ALA A 200 -2.45 -8.30 -9.72
CA ALA A 200 -2.56 -8.39 -8.27
C ALA A 200 -2.50 -6.94 -7.73
N ALA A 201 -3.68 -6.34 -7.58
CA ALA A 201 -3.92 -4.95 -7.23
C ALA A 201 -3.45 -4.57 -5.79
N GLU A 202 -2.46 -5.28 -5.25
CA GLU A 202 -2.06 -5.24 -3.84
C GLU A 202 -0.58 -4.88 -3.62
N GLY A 203 0.19 -4.43 -4.62
CA GLY A 203 1.65 -4.31 -4.44
C GLY A 203 2.42 -3.10 -4.99
N GLY A 204 1.93 -2.36 -5.98
CA GLY A 204 2.68 -1.18 -6.49
C GLY A 204 2.27 -0.71 -7.89
N PRO A 205 3.06 0.19 -8.51
CA PRO A 205 2.74 0.79 -9.81
C PRO A 205 2.43 -0.26 -10.88
N LEU A 206 1.34 -0.02 -11.62
CA LEU A 206 0.99 -0.83 -12.79
C LEU A 206 2.03 -0.61 -13.88
N LEU A 207 2.51 -1.72 -14.45
CA LEU A 207 3.32 -1.77 -15.65
C LEU A 207 2.45 -2.14 -16.85
N ASP A 208 3.01 -1.92 -18.03
CA ASP A 208 2.44 -2.51 -19.25
C ASP A 208 2.33 -4.03 -19.13
N CYS A 209 1.39 -4.61 -19.88
CA CYS A 209 1.04 -6.04 -19.86
C CYS A 209 0.36 -6.56 -18.56
N HIS A 210 -0.39 -5.73 -17.84
CA HIS A 210 -1.23 -6.14 -16.69
C HIS A 210 -0.42 -6.81 -15.55
N ALA A 211 0.70 -6.20 -15.21
CA ALA A 211 1.56 -6.62 -14.12
C ALA A 211 1.85 -5.44 -13.20
N SER A 212 2.22 -5.72 -11.96
CA SER A 212 2.61 -4.69 -10.98
C SER A 212 3.98 -5.00 -10.42
N THR A 213 4.74 -3.96 -10.09
CA THR A 213 5.94 -4.16 -9.27
C THR A 213 5.56 -4.26 -7.80
N VAL A 214 6.10 -5.24 -7.08
CA VAL A 214 5.86 -5.47 -5.65
C VAL A 214 7.16 -5.35 -4.88
N PRO A 215 7.23 -4.51 -3.83
CA PRO A 215 8.42 -4.40 -2.99
C PRO A 215 8.63 -5.66 -2.16
N VAL A 216 9.87 -6.07 -2.01
CA VAL A 216 10.29 -7.20 -1.19
C VAL A 216 11.55 -6.82 -0.42
N ASN A 217 11.47 -6.94 0.91
CA ASN A 217 12.61 -6.72 1.79
C ASN A 217 13.60 -7.88 1.71
N ILE A 218 14.87 -7.55 1.58
CA ILE A 218 16.00 -8.48 1.48
C ILE A 218 17.09 -8.09 2.45
N ASP A 219 17.79 -9.10 2.97
CA ASP A 219 19.01 -8.88 3.73
C ASP A 219 20.19 -8.61 2.78
N ILE A 220 20.96 -7.58 3.11
CA ILE A 220 22.19 -7.17 2.42
C ILE A 220 23.35 -7.09 3.42
N GLU A 221 24.58 -7.13 2.90
CA GLU A 221 25.75 -6.86 3.74
C GLU A 221 25.67 -5.40 4.24
N PRO A 222 25.95 -5.12 5.52
CA PRO A 222 25.91 -3.76 6.08
C PRO A 222 26.65 -2.73 5.21
N THR A 223 25.93 -1.74 4.69
CA THR A 223 26.45 -0.82 3.67
C THR A 223 25.99 0.62 3.86
N ILE A 224 26.74 1.58 3.31
CA ILE A 224 26.29 2.99 3.22
C ILE A 224 25.77 3.33 1.81
N THR A 225 25.74 2.35 0.90
CA THR A 225 25.24 2.49 -0.48
C THR A 225 24.10 1.50 -0.75
N PRO A 226 22.96 1.61 -0.04
CA PRO A 226 21.90 0.61 -0.08
C PRO A 226 21.33 0.39 -1.49
N LEU A 227 21.21 1.44 -2.31
CA LEU A 227 20.78 1.32 -3.72
C LEU A 227 21.69 0.38 -4.53
N THR A 228 23.00 0.58 -4.45
CA THR A 228 23.97 -0.23 -5.19
C THR A 228 23.87 -1.70 -4.79
N ASP A 229 23.70 -1.98 -3.49
CA ASP A 229 23.66 -3.36 -3.01
C ASP A 229 22.27 -4.01 -3.20
N ALA A 230 21.19 -3.25 -3.18
CA ALA A 230 19.86 -3.69 -3.60
C ALA A 230 19.87 -4.13 -5.07
N LEU A 231 20.44 -3.32 -5.96
CA LEU A 231 20.56 -3.65 -7.39
C LEU A 231 21.44 -4.88 -7.62
N LYS A 232 22.61 -4.98 -6.95
CA LYS A 232 23.43 -6.20 -7.02
C LYS A 232 22.67 -7.43 -6.57
N ARG A 233 21.90 -7.33 -5.47
CA ARG A 233 21.12 -8.46 -4.97
C ARG A 233 20.01 -8.83 -5.94
N LEU A 234 19.28 -7.86 -6.50
CA LEU A 234 18.28 -8.08 -7.54
C LEU A 234 18.86 -8.84 -8.74
N LEU A 235 20.01 -8.38 -9.26
CA LEU A 235 20.68 -9.01 -10.42
C LEU A 235 21.23 -10.41 -10.11
N SER A 236 21.49 -10.73 -8.85
CA SER A 236 21.96 -12.07 -8.44
C SER A 236 20.85 -13.11 -8.25
N LEU A 237 19.59 -12.74 -8.48
CA LEU A 237 18.47 -13.67 -8.39
C LEU A 237 18.36 -14.52 -9.65
N ASP A 238 18.81 -15.77 -9.56
CA ASP A 238 18.77 -16.74 -10.69
C ASP A 238 17.47 -17.57 -10.75
N GLN A 239 16.54 -17.32 -9.83
CA GLN A 239 15.27 -18.06 -9.75
C GLN A 239 14.16 -17.31 -10.48
N GLN A 240 13.35 -18.03 -11.24
CA GLN A 240 12.21 -17.48 -11.97
C GLN A 240 11.12 -16.93 -11.04
N TYR A 241 10.93 -17.58 -9.89
CA TYR A 241 9.97 -17.18 -8.87
C TYR A 241 10.70 -17.03 -7.54
N TYR A 242 10.35 -16.00 -6.79
CA TYR A 242 11.04 -15.66 -5.56
C TYR A 242 10.40 -16.32 -4.33
N GLY A 243 11.15 -17.21 -3.67
CA GLY A 243 10.70 -17.91 -2.47
C GLY A 243 9.36 -18.63 -2.69
N GLU A 244 8.49 -18.58 -1.69
CA GLU A 244 7.13 -19.13 -1.76
C GLU A 244 6.07 -18.08 -2.16
N SER A 245 6.49 -16.82 -2.40
CA SER A 245 5.59 -15.71 -2.72
C SER A 245 4.93 -15.85 -4.10
N GLY A 246 5.60 -16.54 -5.04
CA GLY A 246 5.17 -16.60 -6.43
C GLY A 246 5.45 -15.34 -7.24
N PHE A 247 6.13 -14.32 -6.68
CA PHE A 247 6.55 -13.16 -7.45
C PHE A 247 7.57 -13.55 -8.51
N TYR A 248 7.33 -13.07 -9.72
CA TYR A 248 8.11 -13.36 -10.90
C TYR A 248 9.35 -12.46 -11.00
N ASN A 249 10.46 -13.05 -11.39
CA ASN A 249 11.70 -12.35 -11.68
C ASN A 249 12.01 -12.47 -13.19
N PRO A 250 11.82 -11.41 -14.00
CA PRO A 250 12.11 -11.46 -15.43
C PRO A 250 13.61 -11.56 -15.75
N LEU A 251 14.49 -11.27 -14.78
CA LEU A 251 15.94 -11.26 -14.95
C LEU A 251 16.60 -12.63 -14.76
N TYR A 252 15.87 -13.67 -14.35
CA TYR A 252 16.41 -14.97 -13.91
C TYR A 252 17.28 -15.74 -14.92
N GLN A 253 17.21 -15.42 -16.21
CA GLN A 253 18.06 -16.03 -17.26
C GLN A 253 19.11 -15.06 -17.81
N SER A 254 19.09 -13.81 -17.36
CA SER A 254 20.02 -12.79 -17.82
C SER A 254 21.34 -12.92 -17.05
N ASP A 255 22.44 -12.69 -17.74
CA ASP A 255 23.77 -12.59 -17.12
C ASP A 255 24.16 -11.11 -17.12
N LEU A 256 23.67 -10.38 -16.11
CA LEU A 256 23.87 -8.95 -15.99
C LEU A 256 24.72 -8.62 -14.77
N THR A 257 25.64 -7.69 -14.94
CA THR A 257 26.49 -7.15 -13.89
C THR A 257 26.24 -5.64 -13.76
N LEU A 258 26.05 -5.18 -12.53
CA LEU A 258 26.06 -3.76 -12.21
C LEU A 258 27.51 -3.24 -12.26
N GLN A 259 27.78 -2.32 -13.18
CA GLN A 259 29.08 -1.67 -13.32
C GLN A 259 29.18 -0.44 -12.42
N ASP A 260 28.17 0.42 -12.46
CA ASP A 260 28.17 1.66 -11.69
C ASP A 260 26.75 2.22 -11.48
N VAL A 261 26.60 3.07 -10.48
CA VAL A 261 25.41 3.89 -10.22
C VAL A 261 25.86 5.32 -9.94
N VAL A 262 25.44 6.25 -10.79
CA VAL A 262 25.76 7.68 -10.64
C VAL A 262 24.46 8.42 -10.38
N ILE A 263 24.40 9.21 -9.31
CA ILE A 263 23.23 10.04 -8.99
C ILE A 263 23.64 11.51 -9.14
N GLU A 264 23.05 12.19 -10.11
CA GLU A 264 23.26 13.61 -10.38
C GLU A 264 21.89 14.28 -10.57
N ASP A 265 21.65 15.41 -9.91
CA ASP A 265 20.38 16.15 -9.99
C ASP A 265 19.13 15.26 -9.79
N GLN A 266 19.18 14.37 -8.80
CA GLN A 266 18.15 13.35 -8.49
C GLN A 266 17.83 12.38 -9.65
N THR A 267 18.72 12.28 -10.63
CA THR A 267 18.66 11.29 -11.71
C THR A 267 19.70 10.21 -11.46
N ALA A 268 19.25 8.97 -11.24
CA ALA A 268 20.12 7.81 -11.13
C ALA A 268 20.42 7.25 -12.53
N THR A 269 21.68 7.31 -12.94
CA THR A 269 22.18 6.61 -14.12
C THR A 269 22.76 5.26 -13.70
N ILE A 270 22.14 4.18 -14.15
CA ILE A 270 22.50 2.79 -13.82
C ILE A 270 23.23 2.19 -15.01
N TYR A 271 24.47 1.78 -14.81
CA TYR A 271 25.31 1.17 -15.83
C TYR A 271 25.34 -0.35 -15.64
N LEU A 272 24.74 -1.07 -16.58
CA LEU A 272 24.70 -2.52 -16.65
C LEU A 272 25.57 -3.01 -17.81
N SER A 273 26.14 -4.20 -17.64
CA SER A 273 26.81 -4.93 -18.72
C SER A 273 26.44 -6.39 -18.70
N GLY A 274 26.47 -7.03 -19.87
CA GLY A 274 26.24 -8.47 -20.01
C GLY A 274 25.12 -8.78 -21.01
N ASP A 275 24.47 -9.92 -20.81
CA ASP A 275 23.49 -10.48 -21.73
C ASP A 275 22.09 -10.47 -21.11
N LEU A 276 21.22 -9.58 -21.61
CA LEU A 276 19.80 -9.53 -21.24
C LEU A 276 19.02 -10.59 -22.03
N GLN A 277 18.29 -11.46 -21.33
CA GLN A 277 17.41 -12.46 -21.94
C GLN A 277 15.95 -12.15 -21.65
N LEU A 278 15.14 -12.02 -22.71
CA LEU A 278 13.70 -11.79 -22.63
C LEU A 278 12.97 -13.04 -23.14
N ASN A 279 12.04 -13.56 -22.35
CA ASN A 279 11.24 -14.74 -22.66
C ASN A 279 9.87 -14.40 -23.23
N SER A 280 9.45 -13.14 -23.14
CA SER A 280 8.19 -12.65 -23.68
C SER A 280 8.30 -11.21 -24.19
N VAL A 281 7.29 -10.79 -24.96
CA VAL A 281 7.15 -9.39 -25.41
C VAL A 281 6.91 -8.41 -24.26
N CYS A 282 6.51 -8.90 -23.09
CA CYS A 282 6.22 -8.09 -21.91
C CYS A 282 7.41 -7.99 -20.96
N ASP A 283 8.38 -8.91 -21.08
CA ASP A 283 9.54 -8.96 -20.17
C ASP A 283 10.35 -7.67 -20.22
N GLY A 284 10.41 -6.99 -21.38
CA GLY A 284 11.12 -5.71 -21.49
C GLY A 284 10.57 -4.64 -20.54
N ALA A 285 9.25 -4.43 -20.57
CA ALA A 285 8.58 -3.49 -19.66
C ALA A 285 8.74 -3.90 -18.19
N TRP A 286 8.72 -5.20 -17.92
CA TRP A 286 8.90 -5.74 -16.57
C TRP A 286 10.32 -5.55 -16.05
N VAL A 287 11.34 -5.84 -16.87
CA VAL A 287 12.75 -5.60 -16.52
C VAL A 287 12.99 -4.13 -16.23
N GLN A 288 12.53 -3.25 -17.12
CA GLN A 288 12.68 -1.81 -16.93
C GLN A 288 11.99 -1.36 -15.64
N GLY A 289 10.71 -1.68 -15.46
CA GLY A 289 9.96 -1.31 -14.26
C GLY A 289 10.56 -1.88 -12.97
N GLN A 290 11.10 -3.10 -13.01
CA GLN A 290 11.73 -3.75 -11.86
C GLN A 290 12.97 -2.99 -11.38
N VAL A 291 13.87 -2.63 -12.30
CA VAL A 291 15.11 -1.89 -12.00
C VAL A 291 14.78 -0.45 -11.61
N GLU A 292 13.88 0.21 -12.33
CA GLU A 292 13.48 1.59 -12.05
C GLU A 292 12.84 1.74 -10.67
N ASN A 293 11.88 0.90 -10.30
CA ASN A 293 11.23 1.00 -8.97
C ASN A 293 12.19 0.64 -7.84
N THR A 294 13.12 -0.30 -8.06
CA THR A 294 14.21 -0.57 -7.10
C THR A 294 15.10 0.65 -6.89
N ALA A 295 15.26 1.53 -7.89
CA ALA A 295 16.04 2.76 -7.72
C ALA A 295 15.24 3.95 -7.18
N ARG A 296 14.00 4.14 -7.65
CA ARG A 296 13.15 5.29 -7.29
C ARG A 296 12.60 5.24 -5.87
N GLN A 297 12.78 4.12 -5.16
CA GLN A 297 12.45 4.08 -3.74
C GLN A 297 13.27 5.12 -2.95
N TYR A 298 14.51 5.40 -3.33
CA TYR A 298 15.37 6.29 -2.54
C TYR A 298 15.03 7.76 -2.81
N THR A 299 14.89 8.56 -1.76
CA THR A 299 14.55 10.00 -1.85
C THR A 299 15.54 10.83 -2.66
N ALA A 300 16.77 10.34 -2.85
CA ALA A 300 17.77 10.95 -3.72
C ALA A 300 17.52 10.71 -5.24
N VAL A 301 16.50 9.94 -5.62
CA VAL A 301 16.25 9.47 -6.99
C VAL A 301 14.81 9.73 -7.41
N ASP A 302 14.60 10.78 -8.21
CA ASP A 302 13.31 11.08 -8.85
C ASP A 302 13.15 10.32 -10.18
N SER A 303 14.24 10.25 -10.94
CA SER A 303 14.29 9.72 -12.31
C SER A 303 15.42 8.70 -12.47
N VAL A 304 15.25 7.75 -13.39
CA VAL A 304 16.21 6.67 -13.62
C VAL A 304 16.54 6.59 -15.11
N PHE A 305 17.82 6.43 -15.43
CA PHE A 305 18.30 6.19 -16.78
C PHE A 305 19.17 4.93 -16.79
N ILE A 306 18.78 3.92 -17.58
CA ILE A 306 19.45 2.62 -17.58
C ILE A 306 20.25 2.45 -18.87
N LEU A 307 21.53 2.12 -18.74
CA LEU A 307 22.45 1.84 -19.83
C LEU A 307 22.85 0.37 -19.78
N LEU A 308 22.50 -0.42 -20.79
CA LEU A 308 23.00 -1.78 -20.96
C LEU A 308 24.07 -1.80 -22.05
N ASN A 309 25.28 -2.24 -21.71
CA ASN A 309 26.43 -2.26 -22.62
C ASN A 309 26.73 -0.88 -23.25
N GLY A 310 26.46 0.20 -22.50
CA GLY A 310 26.67 1.58 -22.93
C GLY A 310 25.57 2.16 -23.83
N LEU A 311 24.50 1.40 -24.11
CA LEU A 311 23.34 1.86 -24.87
C LEU A 311 22.12 2.01 -23.95
N PRO A 312 21.23 2.99 -24.19
CA PRO A 312 19.98 3.10 -23.46
C PRO A 312 19.18 1.80 -23.54
N LEU A 313 18.65 1.34 -22.40
CA LEU A 313 17.94 0.08 -22.30
C LEU A 313 16.65 0.09 -23.13
N ASP A 314 15.89 1.18 -23.08
CA ASP A 314 14.64 1.39 -23.83
C ASP A 314 14.82 1.16 -25.35
N LEU A 315 15.93 1.66 -25.93
CA LEU A 315 16.25 1.46 -27.33
C LEU A 315 16.52 -0.01 -27.68
N GLN A 316 17.09 -0.77 -26.75
CA GLN A 316 17.38 -2.19 -26.91
C GLN A 316 16.11 -3.03 -26.78
N LEU A 317 15.21 -2.66 -25.86
CA LEU A 317 13.92 -3.30 -25.67
C LEU A 317 12.96 -3.08 -26.86
N ASP A 318 13.01 -1.89 -27.46
CA ASP A 318 12.22 -1.54 -28.65
C ASP A 318 12.75 -2.18 -29.96
N GLY A 319 13.89 -2.89 -29.92
CA GLY A 319 14.53 -3.47 -31.10
C GLY A 319 15.04 -2.43 -32.11
N ARG A 320 15.39 -1.22 -31.65
CA ARG A 320 15.82 -0.07 -32.47
C ARG A 320 17.34 0.11 -32.55
N VAL A 321 18.10 -0.90 -32.13
CA VAL A 321 19.58 -0.93 -32.11
C VAL A 321 20.18 -1.74 -33.25
#